data_AF-A0A7C3GBK6-F1
#
_entry.id   AF-A0A7C3GBK6-F1
#
_cell.length_a   1.000
_cell.length_b   1.000
_cell.length_c   1.000
_cell.angle_alpha   90.00
_cell.angle_beta   90.00
_cell.angle_gamma   90.00
#
_symmetry.space_group_name_H-M   'P 1'
#
loop_
_entity.id
_entity.type
_entity.pdbx_description
1 polymer ?
#
loop_
_entity_poly.entity_id
_entity_poly.type
_entity_poly.pdbx_seq_one_letter_code
_entity_poly.pdbx_strand_id
1 'polypeptide(L)'
;MRPPTQLTAYHKAAAVLVHYQSHKLQPVDSAEPDRRALMQVLADSTSIYNAEREMRWTLQAAVRQATLRQLGNRAAIQAALAANPDRPDTSLQRMFEAYVAGTAPALEQQSLAQLNSTLQTAIWLGDTVADIDVPAVEAVTQRIALQQLLRPFHHLVGDHFRGRQAALARLTQYVFTFEDNLSFELSINTNQRPPLLIYGPGGLGKSTLLAKFILDQLSAENIPTFPFAYIDFDRIGLSAEQPITLLLASLEQLASQFSAEHDACHALREAWLDDLSETRQAEPYPSYVQKSIDLTQQIRGDIFEQRTPFI
;
A
#
# COMPACT_ATOMS: atom_id res chain seq x y z
N MET A 1 -2.13 12.68 -23.53
CA MET A 1 -2.51 14.09 -23.86
C MET A 1 -1.29 14.97 -23.60
N ARG A 2 -0.94 15.87 -24.53
CA ARG A 2 0.19 16.79 -24.38
C ARG A 2 -0.23 17.92 -23.42
N PRO A 3 0.57 18.31 -22.41
CA PRO A 3 0.21 19.42 -21.55
C PRO A 3 0.05 20.72 -22.37
N PRO A 4 -0.89 21.61 -22.02
CA PRO A 4 -1.16 22.83 -22.76
C PRO A 4 0.06 23.77 -22.77
N THR A 5 0.24 24.48 -23.88
CA THR A 5 1.41 25.34 -24.15
C THR A 5 1.44 26.62 -23.29
N GLN A 6 0.34 26.98 -22.63
CA GLN A 6 0.25 28.17 -21.78
C GLN A 6 -0.69 27.94 -20.60
N LEU A 7 -0.11 27.75 -19.42
CA LEU A 7 -0.85 27.60 -18.15
C LEU A 7 -1.28 28.97 -17.63
N THR A 8 -2.53 29.09 -17.23
CA THR A 8 -3.16 30.36 -16.80
C THR A 8 -3.30 30.47 -15.29
N ALA A 9 -3.68 31.66 -14.79
CA ALA A 9 -4.03 31.88 -13.38
C ALA A 9 -5.13 30.93 -12.87
N TYR A 10 -6.07 30.53 -13.74
CA TYR A 10 -7.10 29.54 -13.41
C TYR A 10 -6.56 28.11 -13.36
N HIS A 11 -5.51 27.77 -14.12
CA HIS A 11 -4.86 26.47 -13.98
C HIS A 11 -4.23 26.34 -12.60
N LYS A 12 -3.49 27.36 -12.15
CA LYS A 12 -2.91 27.40 -10.80
C LYS A 12 -3.96 27.18 -9.72
N ALA A 13 -5.10 27.85 -9.84
CA ALA A 13 -6.24 27.70 -8.92
C ALA A 13 -6.82 26.29 -8.94
N ALA A 14 -7.07 25.74 -10.14
CA ALA A 14 -7.66 24.42 -10.31
C ALA A 14 -6.72 23.29 -9.88
N ALA A 15 -5.40 23.46 -10.04
CA ALA A 15 -4.42 22.43 -9.77
C ALA A 15 -4.33 22.05 -8.28
N VAL A 16 -4.62 22.99 -7.38
CA VAL A 16 -4.60 22.78 -5.91
C VAL A 16 -5.96 22.32 -5.35
N LEU A 17 -6.96 22.14 -6.21
CA LEU A 17 -8.29 21.67 -5.84
C LEU A 17 -8.56 20.28 -6.44
N VAL A 18 -9.13 19.38 -5.64
CA VAL A 18 -9.58 18.06 -6.11
C VAL A 18 -10.63 18.20 -7.20
N HIS A 19 -11.57 19.11 -6.98
CA HIS A 19 -12.56 19.53 -7.95
C HIS A 19 -13.04 20.94 -7.63
N TYR A 20 -13.68 21.59 -8.59
CA TYR A 20 -14.17 22.96 -8.43
C TYR A 20 -15.43 23.23 -9.24
N GLN A 21 -16.14 24.29 -8.88
CA GLN A 21 -17.22 24.87 -9.68
C GLN A 21 -16.66 26.06 -10.46
N SER A 22 -16.93 26.12 -11.77
CA SER A 22 -16.33 27.14 -12.66
C SER A 22 -16.62 28.58 -12.21
N HIS A 23 -17.79 28.84 -11.63
CA HIS A 23 -18.21 30.16 -11.17
C HIS A 23 -17.64 30.56 -9.80
N LYS A 24 -17.05 29.62 -9.04
CA LYS A 24 -16.42 29.87 -7.74
C LYS A 24 -14.90 29.90 -7.79
N LEU A 25 -14.30 29.39 -8.87
CA LEU A 25 -12.86 29.33 -9.03
C LEU A 25 -12.29 30.75 -9.14
N GLN A 26 -11.34 31.08 -8.26
CA GLN A 26 -10.66 32.38 -8.24
C GLN A 26 -9.27 32.26 -8.86
N PRO A 27 -8.92 33.10 -9.86
CA PRO A 27 -7.61 33.04 -10.50
C PRO A 27 -6.49 33.43 -9.53
N VAL A 28 -5.36 32.72 -9.58
CA VAL A 28 -4.18 33.02 -8.75
C VAL A 28 -3.33 34.11 -9.41
N ASP A 29 -2.86 35.09 -8.63
CA ASP A 29 -2.03 36.22 -9.10
C ASP A 29 -2.71 37.14 -10.14
N SER A 30 -4.04 37.08 -10.28
CA SER A 30 -4.81 37.98 -11.16
C SER A 30 -6.01 38.55 -10.42
N ALA A 31 -6.16 39.88 -10.47
CA ALA A 31 -7.32 40.57 -9.90
C ALA A 31 -8.53 40.58 -10.86
N GLU A 32 -8.30 40.38 -12.16
CA GLU A 32 -9.36 40.47 -13.17
C GLU A 32 -9.75 39.08 -13.72
N PRO A 33 -11.07 38.78 -13.78
CA PRO A 33 -11.57 37.55 -14.40
C PRO A 33 -11.33 37.56 -15.93
N ASP A 34 -10.46 36.67 -16.41
CA ASP A 34 -10.28 36.43 -17.84
C ASP A 34 -11.12 35.24 -18.31
N ARG A 35 -12.19 35.54 -19.06
CA ARG A 35 -13.10 34.52 -19.62
C ARG A 35 -12.38 33.55 -20.56
N ARG A 36 -11.38 33.99 -21.32
CA ARG A 36 -10.63 33.12 -22.23
C ARG A 36 -9.77 32.14 -21.44
N ALA A 37 -9.08 32.61 -20.40
CA ALA A 37 -8.32 31.78 -19.49
C ALA A 37 -9.19 30.76 -18.73
N LEU A 38 -10.42 31.16 -18.35
CA LEU A 38 -11.40 30.24 -17.74
C LEU A 38 -11.81 29.14 -18.73
N MET A 39 -12.10 29.48 -19.99
CA MET A 39 -12.46 28.48 -21.00
C MET A 39 -11.33 27.48 -21.28
N GLN A 40 -10.06 27.93 -21.22
CA GLN A 40 -8.90 27.05 -21.36
C GLN A 40 -8.83 26.01 -20.24
N VAL A 41 -8.93 26.43 -18.96
CA VAL A 41 -8.88 25.46 -17.84
C VAL A 41 -10.04 24.46 -17.89
N LEU A 42 -11.22 24.87 -18.37
CA LEU A 42 -12.36 23.96 -18.54
C LEU A 42 -12.14 22.95 -19.65
N ALA A 43 -11.45 23.33 -20.74
CA ALA A 43 -11.07 22.41 -21.81
C ALA A 43 -10.04 21.37 -21.35
N ASP A 44 -9.17 21.75 -20.41
CA ASP A 44 -8.18 20.87 -19.77
C ASP A 44 -8.72 20.11 -18.56
N SER A 45 -10.03 20.15 -18.34
CA SER A 45 -10.72 19.50 -17.22
C SER A 45 -11.75 18.50 -17.70
N THR A 46 -12.08 17.54 -16.84
CA THR A 46 -13.20 16.61 -17.04
C THR A 46 -14.34 16.97 -16.11
N SER A 47 -15.57 16.80 -16.60
CA SER A 47 -16.77 17.00 -15.80
C SER A 47 -17.09 15.76 -14.97
N ILE A 48 -17.45 15.99 -13.71
CA ILE A 48 -17.89 14.98 -12.76
C ILE A 48 -19.19 15.45 -12.10
N TYR A 49 -19.97 14.52 -11.58
CA TYR A 49 -21.19 14.81 -10.83
C TYR A 49 -21.04 14.33 -9.39
N ASN A 50 -21.44 15.16 -8.42
CA ASN A 50 -21.55 14.70 -7.03
C ASN A 50 -22.85 13.87 -6.82
N ALA A 51 -23.06 13.40 -5.60
CA ALA A 51 -24.28 12.66 -5.23
C ALA A 51 -25.57 13.48 -5.46
N GLU A 52 -25.50 14.81 -5.37
CA GLU A 52 -26.61 15.74 -5.60
C GLU A 52 -26.80 16.09 -7.09
N ARG A 53 -26.06 15.44 -8.01
CA ARG A 53 -26.05 15.71 -9.46
C ARG A 53 -25.62 17.13 -9.85
N GLU A 54 -24.90 17.82 -8.97
CA GLU A 54 -24.22 19.06 -9.30
C GLU A 54 -22.98 18.79 -10.15
N MET A 55 -22.85 19.52 -11.25
CA MET A 55 -21.68 19.46 -12.12
C MET A 55 -20.48 20.12 -11.45
N ARG A 56 -19.37 19.40 -11.39
CA ARG A 56 -18.06 19.86 -10.91
C ARG A 56 -17.01 19.52 -11.96
N TRP A 57 -15.87 20.22 -11.89
CA TRP A 57 -14.75 20.01 -12.80
C TRP A 57 -13.56 19.48 -12.03
N THR A 58 -12.81 18.55 -12.62
CA THR A 58 -11.50 18.14 -12.12
C THR A 58 -10.48 18.30 -13.23
N LEU A 59 -9.33 18.89 -12.89
CA LEU A 59 -8.26 19.09 -13.85
C LEU A 59 -7.68 17.72 -14.24
N GLN A 60 -7.39 17.54 -15.52
CA GLN A 60 -6.75 16.31 -16.00
C GLN A 60 -5.40 16.10 -15.29
N ALA A 61 -5.08 14.85 -14.95
CA ALA A 61 -3.93 14.52 -14.11
C ALA A 61 -2.59 15.09 -14.64
N ALA A 62 -2.34 14.93 -15.95
CA ALA A 62 -1.12 15.45 -16.58
C ALA A 62 -1.02 16.98 -16.54
N VAL A 63 -2.16 17.68 -16.69
CA VAL A 63 -2.21 19.15 -16.62
C VAL A 63 -2.05 19.62 -15.18
N ARG A 64 -2.66 18.92 -14.21
CA ARG A 64 -2.47 19.18 -12.77
C ARG A 64 -0.99 19.06 -12.38
N GLN A 65 -0.34 17.95 -12.70
CA GLN A 65 1.09 17.76 -12.40
C GLN A 65 1.97 18.82 -13.07
N ALA A 66 1.74 19.12 -14.35
CA ALA A 66 2.48 20.18 -15.04
C ALA A 66 2.30 21.56 -14.37
N THR A 67 1.09 21.86 -13.91
CA THR A 67 0.78 23.11 -13.22
C THR A 67 1.41 23.19 -11.83
N LEU A 68 1.31 22.11 -11.05
CA LEU A 68 1.96 22.02 -9.74
C LEU A 68 3.48 22.15 -9.88
N ARG A 69 4.08 21.57 -10.93
CA ARG A 69 5.51 21.72 -11.24
C ARG A 69 5.89 23.17 -11.51
N GLN A 70 5.01 23.88 -12.22
CA GLN A 70 5.23 25.29 -12.53
C GLN A 70 5.05 26.21 -11.30
N LEU A 71 4.16 25.86 -10.36
CA LEU A 71 4.08 26.55 -9.07
C LEU A 71 5.39 26.38 -8.28
N GLY A 72 6.02 25.21 -8.37
CA GLY A 72 7.43 24.97 -8.07
C GLY A 72 7.81 24.90 -6.59
N ASN A 73 7.03 25.51 -5.69
CA ASN A 73 7.27 25.46 -4.26
C ASN A 73 5.98 25.49 -3.42
N ARG A 74 6.12 25.10 -2.14
CA ARG A 74 5.07 25.05 -1.13
C ARG A 74 4.39 26.40 -0.94
N ALA A 75 5.14 27.50 -0.90
CA ALA A 75 4.58 28.84 -0.67
C ALA A 75 3.61 29.26 -1.79
N ALA A 76 3.94 28.95 -3.05
CA ALA A 76 3.08 29.22 -4.20
C ALA A 76 1.80 28.36 -4.18
N ILE A 77 1.91 27.09 -3.77
CA ILE A 77 0.74 26.21 -3.59
C ILE A 77 -0.16 26.72 -2.45
N GLN A 78 0.43 27.11 -1.33
CA GLN A 78 -0.31 27.71 -0.20
C GLN A 78 -1.01 29.01 -0.60
N ALA A 79 -0.36 29.87 -1.39
CA ALA A 79 -0.98 31.09 -1.92
C ALA A 79 -2.17 30.77 -2.85
N ALA A 80 -2.04 29.77 -3.72
CA ALA A 80 -3.12 29.32 -4.58
C ALA A 80 -4.32 28.75 -3.79
N LEU A 81 -4.04 28.00 -2.72
CA LEU A 81 -5.07 27.52 -1.78
C LEU A 81 -5.74 28.68 -1.02
N ALA A 82 -4.98 29.69 -0.60
CA ALA A 82 -5.50 30.85 0.11
C ALA A 82 -6.41 31.72 -0.79
N ALA A 83 -6.11 31.81 -2.09
CA ALA A 83 -6.96 32.50 -3.07
C ALA A 83 -8.33 31.81 -3.26
N ASN A 84 -8.45 30.52 -2.92
CA ASN A 84 -9.65 29.72 -3.07
C ASN A 84 -10.07 29.15 -1.69
N PRO A 85 -10.74 29.93 -0.83
CA PRO A 85 -11.11 29.48 0.52
C PRO A 85 -12.30 28.50 0.55
N ASP A 86 -13.23 28.57 -0.41
CA ASP A 86 -14.37 27.65 -0.52
C ASP A 86 -13.93 26.36 -1.23
N ARG A 87 -13.27 25.47 -0.48
CA ARG A 87 -12.66 24.22 -0.99
C ARG A 87 -13.52 23.00 -0.68
N PRO A 88 -13.45 21.94 -1.50
CA PRO A 88 -14.18 20.71 -1.22
C PRO A 88 -13.75 20.05 0.09
N ASP A 89 -14.70 19.77 0.98
CA ASP A 89 -14.43 18.91 2.14
C ASP A 89 -14.45 17.43 1.74
N THR A 90 -13.33 16.98 1.18
CA THR A 90 -13.10 15.58 0.84
C THR A 90 -11.84 15.06 1.52
N SER A 91 -11.77 13.76 1.78
CA SER A 91 -10.56 13.12 2.33
C SER A 91 -9.32 13.44 1.48
N LEU A 92 -9.47 13.48 0.15
CA LEU A 92 -8.39 13.80 -0.77
C LEU A 92 -7.92 15.24 -0.64
N GLN A 93 -8.84 16.22 -0.60
CA GLN A 93 -8.49 17.63 -0.42
C GLN A 93 -7.80 17.85 0.93
N ARG A 94 -8.34 17.27 2.00
CA ARG A 94 -7.75 17.36 3.35
C ARG A 94 -6.35 16.76 3.41
N MET A 95 -6.11 15.63 2.76
CA MET A 95 -4.79 15.00 2.75
C MET A 95 -3.79 15.81 1.93
N PHE A 96 -4.19 16.29 0.75
CA PHE A 96 -3.38 17.20 -0.06
C PHE A 96 -2.95 18.44 0.74
N GLU A 97 -3.90 19.10 1.40
CA GLU A 97 -3.62 20.26 2.25
C GLU A 97 -2.71 19.91 3.44
N ALA A 98 -2.88 18.73 4.06
CA ALA A 98 -2.04 18.29 5.16
C ALA A 98 -0.57 18.09 4.75
N TYR A 99 -0.30 17.53 3.57
CA TYR A 99 1.07 17.42 3.04
C TYR A 99 1.67 18.80 2.72
N VAL A 100 0.90 19.66 2.06
CA VAL A 100 1.29 21.06 1.78
C VAL A 100 1.52 21.86 3.08
N ALA A 101 0.81 21.55 4.15
CA ALA A 101 0.99 22.18 5.47
C ALA A 101 2.09 21.51 6.32
N GLY A 102 2.54 20.31 5.96
CA GLY A 102 3.49 19.54 6.77
C GLY A 102 2.86 18.93 8.04
N THR A 103 1.55 18.74 8.03
CA THR A 103 0.76 18.20 9.16
C THR A 103 0.14 16.84 8.84
N ALA A 104 0.55 16.20 7.73
CA ALA A 104 0.06 14.88 7.37
C ALA A 104 0.49 13.85 8.43
N PRO A 105 -0.43 12.98 8.90
CA PRO A 105 -0.07 11.92 9.84
C PRO A 105 0.84 10.88 9.16
N ALA A 106 1.65 10.17 9.95
CA ALA A 106 2.47 9.07 9.47
C ALA A 106 1.62 7.98 8.79
N LEU A 107 2.17 7.26 7.81
CA LEU A 107 1.45 6.25 7.04
C LEU A 107 0.84 5.14 7.90
N GLU A 108 1.49 4.83 9.02
CA GLU A 108 1.07 3.83 10.00
C GLU A 108 -0.24 4.22 10.68
N GLN A 109 -0.47 5.53 10.85
CA GLN A 109 -1.62 6.12 11.56
C GLN A 109 -2.78 6.47 10.63
N GLN A 110 -2.59 6.39 9.31
CA GLN A 110 -3.62 6.72 8.34
C GLN A 110 -4.62 5.58 8.19
N SER A 111 -5.92 5.90 8.11
CA SER A 111 -6.97 4.97 7.70
C SER A 111 -6.86 4.62 6.20
N LEU A 112 -7.55 3.56 5.75
CA LEU A 112 -7.55 3.16 4.34
C LEU A 112 -8.04 4.28 3.41
N ALA A 113 -9.04 5.06 3.83
CA ALA A 113 -9.53 6.21 3.06
C ALA A 113 -8.47 7.32 2.94
N GLN A 114 -7.74 7.55 4.02
CA GLN A 114 -6.61 8.49 4.06
C GLN A 114 -5.45 7.98 3.20
N LEU A 115 -5.08 6.70 3.26
CA LEU A 115 -4.01 6.14 2.43
C LEU A 115 -4.32 6.23 0.94
N ASN A 116 -5.55 5.95 0.51
CA ASN A 116 -5.96 6.15 -0.88
C ASN A 116 -5.86 7.64 -1.30
N SER A 117 -6.16 8.54 -0.36
CA SER A 117 -6.01 9.99 -0.58
C SER A 117 -4.53 10.39 -0.68
N THR A 118 -3.69 9.80 0.16
CA THR A 118 -2.23 9.97 0.18
C THR A 118 -1.60 9.44 -1.11
N LEU A 119 -2.04 8.29 -1.61
CA LEU A 119 -1.55 7.72 -2.88
C LEU A 119 -1.79 8.71 -4.03
N GLN A 120 -3.00 9.24 -4.13
CA GLN A 120 -3.32 10.22 -5.17
C GLN A 120 -2.56 11.53 -4.99
N THR A 121 -2.33 11.95 -3.74
CA THR A 121 -1.51 13.12 -3.40
C THR A 121 -0.05 12.93 -3.79
N ALA A 122 0.54 11.77 -3.50
CA ALA A 122 1.90 11.40 -3.88
C ALA A 122 2.06 11.39 -5.41
N ILE A 123 1.08 10.86 -6.14
CA ILE A 123 1.07 10.91 -7.61
C ILE A 123 1.06 12.37 -8.11
N TRP A 124 0.34 13.29 -7.46
CA TRP A 124 0.28 14.69 -7.90
C TRP A 124 1.50 15.51 -7.52
N LEU A 125 2.00 15.34 -6.29
CA LEU A 125 3.03 16.20 -5.71
C LEU A 125 4.45 15.65 -5.86
N GLY A 126 4.63 14.33 -5.93
CA GLY A 126 5.91 13.59 -5.87
C GLY A 126 7.14 14.31 -6.43
N ASP A 127 7.61 13.94 -7.62
CA ASP A 127 8.75 14.62 -8.27
C ASP A 127 8.37 15.99 -8.86
N THR A 128 7.29 16.59 -8.37
CA THR A 128 6.69 17.79 -8.93
C THR A 128 7.08 19.03 -8.12
N VAL A 129 7.18 18.91 -6.79
CA VAL A 129 7.46 20.03 -5.88
C VAL A 129 8.49 19.58 -4.82
N ALA A 130 9.73 20.06 -4.94
CA ALA A 130 10.86 19.54 -4.16
C ALA A 130 10.83 19.87 -2.64
N ASP A 131 10.07 20.88 -2.21
CA ASP A 131 9.98 21.32 -0.81
C ASP A 131 8.75 20.77 -0.06
N ILE A 132 8.05 19.81 -0.66
CA ILE A 132 6.97 19.05 -0.02
C ILE A 132 7.40 17.60 0.08
N ASP A 133 7.63 17.15 1.30
CA ASP A 133 7.89 15.74 1.60
C ASP A 133 6.59 14.95 1.47
N VAL A 134 6.53 14.08 0.47
CA VAL A 134 5.44 13.13 0.26
C VAL A 134 6.01 11.72 0.20
N PRO A 135 5.30 10.72 0.75
CA PRO A 135 5.77 9.34 0.71
C PRO A 135 5.85 8.82 -0.73
N ALA A 136 6.79 7.92 -0.98
CA ALA A 136 6.89 7.19 -2.25
C ALA A 136 5.60 6.42 -2.55
N VAL A 137 5.20 6.40 -3.82
CA VAL A 137 3.96 5.74 -4.29
C VAL A 137 3.93 4.26 -3.89
N GLU A 138 5.09 3.61 -3.95
CA GLU A 138 5.30 2.21 -3.60
C GLU A 138 5.03 1.98 -2.11
N ALA A 139 5.57 2.85 -1.24
CA ALA A 139 5.38 2.75 0.21
C ALA A 139 3.89 2.91 0.60
N VAL A 140 3.17 3.84 -0.04
CA VAL A 140 1.73 4.01 0.20
C VAL A 140 0.93 2.80 -0.29
N THR A 141 1.27 2.28 -1.47
CA THR A 141 0.61 1.10 -2.06
C THR A 141 0.79 -0.14 -1.19
N GLN A 142 2.00 -0.37 -0.69
CA GLN A 142 2.30 -1.45 0.25
C GLN A 142 1.50 -1.29 1.54
N ARG A 143 1.46 -0.07 2.10
CA ARG A 143 0.67 0.20 3.30
C ARG A 143 -0.82 -0.06 3.10
N ILE A 144 -1.38 0.27 1.92
CA ILE A 144 -2.76 -0.07 1.53
C ILE A 144 -2.95 -1.58 1.50
N ALA A 145 -2.05 -2.32 0.83
CA ALA A 145 -2.12 -3.78 0.74
C ALA A 145 -2.09 -4.45 2.12
N LEU A 146 -1.17 -3.99 2.99
CA LEU A 146 -1.09 -4.46 4.38
C LEU A 146 -2.38 -4.17 5.15
N GLN A 147 -2.95 -2.96 5.05
CA GLN A 147 -4.23 -2.68 5.73
C GLN A 147 -5.38 -3.54 5.22
N GLN A 148 -5.43 -3.84 3.93
CA GLN A 148 -6.43 -4.74 3.35
C GLN A 148 -6.25 -6.17 3.87
N LEU A 149 -5.01 -6.64 4.00
CA LEU A 149 -4.67 -7.94 4.58
C LEU A 149 -5.12 -8.05 6.05
N LEU A 150 -4.92 -6.99 6.84
CA LEU A 150 -5.25 -6.98 8.28
C LEU A 150 -6.73 -6.73 8.57
N ARG A 151 -7.49 -6.18 7.62
CA ARG A 151 -8.90 -5.81 7.83
C ARG A 151 -9.78 -6.98 8.35
N PRO A 152 -9.69 -8.21 7.80
CA PRO A 152 -10.42 -9.35 8.35
C PRO A 152 -10.01 -9.67 9.80
N PHE A 153 -8.74 -9.47 10.17
CA PHE A 153 -8.28 -9.72 11.54
C PHE A 153 -8.86 -8.73 12.53
N HIS A 154 -8.87 -7.45 12.17
CA HIS A 154 -9.54 -6.43 12.98
C HIS A 154 -11.02 -6.74 13.18
N HIS A 155 -11.70 -7.22 12.13
CA HIS A 155 -13.11 -7.63 12.22
C HIS A 155 -13.30 -8.85 13.13
N LEU A 156 -12.44 -9.88 13.01
CA LEU A 156 -12.51 -11.09 13.83
C LEU A 156 -12.27 -10.82 15.31
N VAL A 157 -11.33 -9.92 15.63
CA VAL A 157 -10.94 -9.59 17.01
C VAL A 157 -11.95 -8.65 17.65
N GLY A 158 -12.32 -7.57 16.95
CA GLY A 158 -13.23 -6.54 17.46
C GLY A 158 -12.81 -5.97 18.83
N ASP A 159 -13.76 -5.33 19.53
CA ASP A 159 -13.51 -4.69 20.82
C ASP A 159 -13.70 -5.64 22.02
N HIS A 160 -14.06 -6.90 21.77
CA HIS A 160 -14.55 -7.83 22.79
C HIS A 160 -13.69 -9.08 22.97
N PHE A 161 -12.50 -9.12 22.36
CA PHE A 161 -11.56 -10.21 22.61
C PHE A 161 -11.16 -10.25 24.09
N ARG A 162 -11.50 -11.34 24.78
CA ARG A 162 -11.22 -11.53 26.21
C ARG A 162 -10.74 -12.95 26.49
N GLY A 163 -9.88 -13.09 27.49
CA GLY A 163 -9.29 -14.36 27.90
C GLY A 163 -8.20 -14.84 26.96
N ARG A 164 -7.92 -16.15 26.98
CA ARG A 164 -6.95 -16.83 26.10
C ARG A 164 -5.49 -16.38 26.24
N GLN A 165 -5.13 -15.68 27.32
CA GLN A 165 -3.75 -15.22 27.55
C GLN A 165 -2.74 -16.37 27.53
N ALA A 166 -3.09 -17.52 28.12
CA ALA A 166 -2.24 -18.71 28.09
C ALA A 166 -2.03 -19.26 26.67
N ALA A 167 -3.04 -19.16 25.80
CA ALA A 167 -2.94 -19.60 24.41
C ALA A 167 -2.10 -18.62 23.56
N LEU A 168 -2.27 -17.32 23.77
CA LEU A 168 -1.43 -16.28 23.14
C LEU A 168 0.04 -16.39 23.59
N ALA A 169 0.27 -16.62 24.89
CA ALA A 169 1.62 -16.85 25.43
C ALA A 169 2.26 -18.10 24.81
N ARG A 170 1.50 -19.19 24.66
CA ARG A 170 1.99 -20.40 23.99
C ARG A 170 2.30 -20.17 22.51
N LEU A 171 1.50 -19.36 21.80
CA LEU A 171 1.80 -18.97 20.41
C LEU A 171 3.07 -18.12 20.33
N THR A 172 3.20 -17.12 21.19
CA THR A 172 4.37 -16.25 21.28
C THR A 172 5.64 -17.06 21.56
N GLN A 173 5.59 -17.93 22.56
CA GLN A 173 6.68 -18.87 22.86
C GLN A 173 6.96 -19.76 21.65
N TYR A 174 5.94 -20.40 21.08
CA TYR A 174 6.14 -21.26 19.93
C TYR A 174 6.81 -20.54 18.77
N VAL A 175 6.48 -19.27 18.49
CA VAL A 175 7.03 -18.48 17.36
C VAL A 175 8.43 -17.94 17.66
N PHE A 176 8.67 -17.38 18.86
CA PHE A 176 9.87 -16.58 19.16
C PHE A 176 10.93 -17.24 20.04
N THR A 177 10.78 -18.50 20.49
CA THR A 177 11.77 -19.17 21.38
C THR A 177 13.04 -19.63 20.64
N PHE A 178 13.61 -18.83 19.74
CA PHE A 178 14.95 -19.06 19.18
C PHE A 178 15.77 -17.77 19.27
N GLU A 179 16.53 -17.69 20.37
CA GLU A 179 17.77 -16.93 20.48
C GLU A 179 18.92 -17.94 20.32
N ASP A 180 20.05 -17.50 19.74
CA ASP A 180 21.34 -18.22 19.68
C ASP A 180 21.53 -19.37 18.68
N ASN A 181 21.46 -19.06 17.37
CA ASN A 181 22.38 -19.51 16.30
C ASN A 181 21.74 -19.39 14.90
N LEU A 182 21.46 -18.17 14.46
CA LEU A 182 20.96 -17.91 13.11
C LEU A 182 22.14 -17.84 12.11
N SER A 183 22.67 -19.01 11.72
CA SER A 183 22.66 -19.22 10.28
C SER A 183 21.19 -19.46 9.94
N PHE A 184 20.61 -18.57 9.15
CA PHE A 184 19.24 -18.70 8.61
C PHE A 184 19.17 -19.88 7.60
N GLU A 185 19.86 -20.99 7.87
CA GLU A 185 19.54 -22.26 7.27
C GLU A 185 18.11 -22.56 7.69
N LEU A 186 17.20 -22.39 6.73
CA LEU A 186 15.83 -22.88 6.72
C LEU A 186 15.83 -24.40 6.93
N SER A 187 16.21 -24.84 8.12
CA SER A 187 15.78 -26.09 8.69
C SER A 187 14.31 -25.90 9.04
N ILE A 188 13.44 -25.89 8.03
CA ILE A 188 12.05 -26.31 8.19
C ILE A 188 12.10 -27.84 8.38
N ASN A 189 12.85 -28.29 9.38
CA ASN A 189 12.81 -29.68 9.78
C ASN A 189 11.54 -29.83 10.61
N THR A 190 10.46 -30.24 9.95
CA THR A 190 9.17 -30.52 10.56
C THR A 190 9.28 -31.56 11.68
N ASN A 191 10.35 -32.37 11.71
CA ASN A 191 10.62 -33.28 12.84
C ASN A 191 11.17 -32.55 14.07
N GLN A 192 11.88 -31.43 13.90
CA GLN A 192 12.41 -30.61 15.01
C GLN A 192 11.37 -29.59 15.51
N ARG A 193 10.49 -29.10 14.62
CA ARG A 193 9.44 -28.15 14.97
C ARG A 193 8.14 -28.50 14.24
N PRO A 194 7.36 -29.46 14.78
CA PRO A 194 6.13 -29.89 14.15
C PRO A 194 5.10 -28.74 14.15
N PRO A 195 4.23 -28.64 13.13
CA PRO A 195 3.20 -27.61 13.07
C PRO A 195 2.37 -27.54 14.36
N LEU A 196 2.22 -26.33 14.90
CA LEU A 196 1.37 -26.11 16.06
C LEU A 196 -0.10 -26.13 15.65
N LEU A 197 -0.81 -27.21 16.02
CA LEU A 197 -2.23 -27.35 15.73
C LEU A 197 -3.09 -26.65 16.80
N ILE A 198 -3.96 -25.74 16.36
CA ILE A 198 -4.99 -25.12 17.19
C ILE A 198 -6.33 -25.80 16.89
N TYR A 199 -6.87 -26.53 17.86
CA TYR A 199 -8.11 -27.30 17.69
C TYR A 199 -9.16 -26.96 18.76
N GLY A 200 -10.40 -27.36 18.48
CA GLY A 200 -11.57 -27.13 19.34
C GLY A 200 -12.84 -26.94 18.50
N PRO A 201 -14.04 -27.06 19.11
CA PRO A 201 -15.31 -26.94 18.39
C PRO A 201 -15.44 -25.63 17.59
N GLY A 202 -16.32 -25.65 16.60
CA GLY A 202 -16.66 -24.48 15.80
C GLY A 202 -17.10 -23.30 16.67
N GLY A 203 -16.79 -22.08 16.27
CA GLY A 203 -17.19 -20.87 16.99
C GLY A 203 -16.38 -20.52 18.25
N LEU A 204 -15.39 -21.33 18.68
CA LEU A 204 -14.55 -21.02 19.85
C LEU A 204 -13.54 -19.87 19.67
N GLY A 205 -13.51 -19.23 18.50
CA GLY A 205 -12.61 -18.10 18.23
C GLY A 205 -11.16 -18.50 17.91
N LYS A 206 -10.93 -19.65 17.25
CA LYS A 206 -9.57 -20.08 16.83
C LYS A 206 -8.92 -19.09 15.86
N SER A 207 -9.64 -18.72 14.80
CA SER A 207 -9.19 -17.71 13.83
C SER A 207 -9.02 -16.35 14.50
N THR A 208 -9.89 -16.02 15.45
CA THR A 208 -9.76 -14.81 16.26
C THR A 208 -8.49 -14.81 17.13
N LEU A 209 -8.11 -15.94 17.72
CA LEU A 209 -6.87 -16.08 18.48
C LEU A 209 -5.63 -15.80 17.61
N LEU A 210 -5.59 -16.37 16.39
CA LEU A 210 -4.51 -16.12 15.42
C LEU A 210 -4.49 -14.66 14.97
N ALA A 211 -5.66 -14.09 14.63
CA ALA A 211 -5.80 -12.70 14.27
C ALA A 211 -5.29 -11.76 15.38
N LYS A 212 -5.68 -12.02 16.64
CA LYS A 212 -5.21 -11.26 17.80
C LYS A 212 -3.69 -11.37 17.97
N PHE A 213 -3.15 -12.58 17.87
CA PHE A 213 -1.71 -12.79 17.93
C PHE A 213 -0.96 -11.96 16.89
N ILE A 214 -1.37 -12.01 15.62
CA ILE A 214 -0.75 -11.26 14.51
C ILE A 214 -0.84 -9.74 14.78
N LEU A 215 -2.01 -9.24 15.15
CA LEU A 215 -2.20 -7.80 15.43
C LEU A 215 -1.35 -7.33 16.61
N ASP A 216 -1.18 -8.15 17.64
CA ASP A 216 -0.33 -7.84 18.79
C ASP A 216 1.13 -7.75 18.41
N GLN A 217 1.62 -8.64 17.53
CA GLN A 217 3.01 -8.60 17.07
C GLN A 217 3.28 -7.37 16.19
N LEU A 218 2.33 -6.98 15.34
CA LEU A 218 2.47 -5.81 14.48
C LEU A 218 2.37 -4.47 15.24
N SER A 219 1.77 -4.48 16.43
CA SER A 219 1.63 -3.30 17.28
C SER A 219 2.80 -3.14 18.27
N ALA A 220 3.65 -4.15 18.42
CA ALA A 220 4.74 -4.14 19.37
C ALA A 220 5.94 -3.36 18.80
N GLU A 221 6.29 -2.22 19.41
CA GLU A 221 7.35 -1.30 18.96
C GLU A 221 8.77 -1.91 18.94
N ASN A 222 8.97 -3.10 19.53
CA ASN A 222 10.29 -3.68 19.81
C ASN A 222 10.58 -5.02 19.11
N ILE A 223 9.69 -5.50 18.25
CA ILE A 223 9.89 -6.78 17.54
C ILE A 223 10.13 -6.46 16.06
N PRO A 224 11.25 -6.89 15.44
CA PRO A 224 11.43 -6.77 14.00
C PRO A 224 10.23 -7.43 13.32
N THR A 225 9.66 -6.75 12.33
CA THR A 225 8.42 -7.12 11.65
C THR A 225 8.39 -8.63 11.38
N PHE A 226 7.55 -9.37 12.09
CA PHE A 226 7.44 -10.82 11.95
C PHE A 226 6.81 -11.13 10.58
N PRO A 227 7.52 -11.79 9.65
CA PRO A 227 6.93 -12.15 8.36
C PRO A 227 5.85 -13.19 8.57
N PHE A 228 4.66 -12.96 8.02
CA PHE A 228 3.59 -13.95 8.07
C PHE A 228 2.86 -14.09 6.74
N ALA A 229 2.29 -15.26 6.52
CA ALA A 229 1.31 -15.50 5.45
C ALA A 229 0.08 -16.14 6.08
N TYR A 230 -1.09 -15.55 5.83
CA TYR A 230 -2.37 -16.09 6.26
C TYR A 230 -3.09 -16.68 5.07
N ILE A 231 -3.23 -18.01 5.08
CA ILE A 231 -3.89 -18.78 4.04
C ILE A 231 -5.23 -19.27 4.56
N ASP A 232 -6.30 -18.81 3.92
CA ASP A 232 -7.66 -19.20 4.20
C ASP A 232 -8.12 -20.21 3.15
N PHE A 233 -8.20 -21.48 3.54
CA PHE A 233 -8.55 -22.58 2.63
C PHE A 233 -10.02 -22.58 2.20
N ASP A 234 -10.87 -21.74 2.80
CA ASP A 234 -12.26 -21.57 2.38
C ASP A 234 -12.40 -20.58 1.19
N ARG A 235 -11.31 -19.88 0.82
CA ARG A 235 -11.33 -18.92 -0.30
C ARG A 235 -11.26 -19.60 -1.66
N ILE A 236 -12.19 -19.19 -2.54
CA ILE A 236 -12.19 -19.57 -3.95
C ILE A 236 -10.87 -19.15 -4.59
N GLY A 237 -10.17 -20.09 -5.25
CA GLY A 237 -8.92 -19.85 -5.97
C GLY A 237 -7.65 -20.30 -5.23
N LEU A 238 -7.75 -20.68 -3.95
CA LEU A 238 -6.67 -21.36 -3.24
C LEU A 238 -7.01 -22.85 -3.16
N SER A 239 -6.12 -23.70 -3.66
CA SER A 239 -6.30 -25.14 -3.59
C SER A 239 -5.09 -25.79 -2.95
N ALA A 240 -5.33 -26.56 -1.88
CA ALA A 240 -4.30 -27.40 -1.29
C ALA A 240 -3.76 -28.45 -2.27
N GLU A 241 -4.57 -28.83 -3.27
CA GLU A 241 -4.18 -29.75 -4.35
C GLU A 241 -3.28 -29.08 -5.40
N GLN A 242 -3.19 -27.75 -5.38
CA GLN A 242 -2.29 -26.97 -6.22
C GLN A 242 -1.38 -26.11 -5.31
N PRO A 243 -0.36 -26.70 -4.67
CA PRO A 243 0.47 -26.03 -3.65
C PRO A 243 1.06 -24.70 -4.10
N ILE A 244 1.32 -24.56 -5.40
CA ILE A 244 1.83 -23.33 -5.99
C ILE A 244 0.89 -22.13 -5.80
N THR A 245 -0.43 -22.35 -5.76
CA THR A 245 -1.40 -21.29 -5.47
C THR A 245 -1.24 -20.74 -4.05
N LEU A 246 -0.89 -21.60 -3.08
CA LEU A 246 -0.63 -21.21 -1.69
C LEU A 246 0.70 -20.44 -1.59
N LEU A 247 1.72 -20.90 -2.32
CA LEU A 247 3.03 -20.27 -2.34
C LEU A 247 2.98 -18.88 -2.97
N LEU A 248 2.32 -18.74 -4.11
CA LEU A 248 2.11 -17.45 -4.77
C LEU A 248 1.33 -16.47 -3.88
N ALA A 249 0.25 -16.93 -3.26
CA ALA A 249 -0.51 -16.12 -2.31
C ALA A 249 0.30 -15.71 -1.07
N SER A 250 1.22 -16.57 -0.62
CA SER A 250 2.14 -16.26 0.49
C SER A 250 3.17 -15.21 0.07
N LEU A 251 3.77 -15.34 -1.11
CA LEU A 251 4.72 -14.36 -1.64
C LEU A 251 4.11 -12.98 -1.80
N GLU A 252 2.88 -12.89 -2.31
CA GLU A 252 2.17 -11.61 -2.45
C GLU A 252 1.95 -10.94 -1.09
N GLN A 253 1.60 -11.72 -0.05
CA GLN A 253 1.47 -11.18 1.30
C GLN A 253 2.81 -10.74 1.89
N LEU A 254 3.89 -11.49 1.67
CA LEU A 254 5.22 -11.14 2.15
C LEU A 254 5.77 -9.89 1.45
N ALA A 255 5.62 -9.78 0.13
CA ALA A 255 6.01 -8.61 -0.64
C ALA A 255 5.27 -7.33 -0.23
N SER A 256 4.09 -7.45 0.39
CA SER A 256 3.35 -6.32 0.97
C SER A 256 3.84 -5.90 2.36
N GLN A 257 4.54 -6.80 3.06
CA GLN A 257 5.07 -6.57 4.41
C GLN A 257 6.50 -6.03 4.41
N PHE A 258 7.29 -6.35 3.39
CA PHE A 258 8.71 -5.96 3.30
C PHE A 258 9.02 -5.30 1.96
N SER A 259 9.36 -4.01 2.01
CA SER A 259 9.54 -3.18 0.82
C SER A 259 10.87 -3.42 0.11
N ALA A 260 11.94 -3.74 0.86
CA ALA A 260 13.28 -3.93 0.30
C ALA A 260 13.39 -5.23 -0.53
N GLU A 261 12.51 -6.20 -0.26
CA GLU A 261 12.49 -7.52 -0.88
C GLU A 261 11.42 -7.65 -1.97
N HIS A 262 10.70 -6.57 -2.30
CA HIS A 262 9.59 -6.59 -3.26
C HIS A 262 10.02 -7.11 -4.63
N ASP A 263 11.12 -6.59 -5.17
CA ASP A 263 11.64 -6.98 -6.49
C ASP A 263 12.06 -8.46 -6.50
N ALA A 264 12.67 -8.93 -5.42
CA ALA A 264 13.06 -10.33 -5.27
C ALA A 264 11.83 -11.26 -5.21
N CYS A 265 10.80 -10.88 -4.46
CA CYS A 265 9.54 -11.62 -4.43
C CYS A 265 8.85 -11.65 -5.80
N HIS A 266 8.88 -10.53 -6.53
CA HIS A 266 8.29 -10.46 -7.87
C HIS A 266 9.07 -11.33 -8.88
N ALA A 267 10.40 -11.28 -8.85
CA ALA A 267 11.24 -12.12 -9.70
C ALA A 267 11.01 -13.62 -9.44
N LEU A 268 10.92 -14.02 -8.16
CA LEU A 268 10.62 -15.38 -7.76
C LEU A 268 9.24 -15.84 -8.26
N ARG A 269 8.24 -14.94 -8.18
CA ARG A 269 6.90 -15.19 -8.69
C ARG A 269 6.88 -15.43 -10.20
N GLU A 270 7.53 -14.56 -10.98
CA GLU A 270 7.59 -14.72 -12.45
C GLU A 270 8.30 -16.03 -12.81
N ALA A 271 9.43 -16.33 -12.19
CA ALA A 271 10.15 -17.58 -12.41
C ALA A 271 9.30 -18.83 -12.13
N TRP A 272 8.48 -18.80 -11.07
CA TRP A 272 7.57 -19.91 -10.75
C TRP A 272 6.41 -20.02 -11.73
N LEU A 273 5.88 -18.90 -12.23
CA LEU A 273 4.84 -18.91 -13.25
C LEU A 273 5.36 -19.40 -14.60
N ASP A 274 6.58 -19.05 -14.95
CA ASP A 274 7.25 -19.51 -16.17
C ASP A 274 7.50 -21.02 -16.12
N ASP A 275 8.08 -21.56 -15.04
CA ASP A 275 8.30 -23.00 -14.86
C ASP A 275 6.97 -23.79 -14.86
N LEU A 276 5.88 -23.22 -14.32
CA LEU A 276 4.54 -23.80 -14.44
C LEU A 276 4.01 -23.83 -15.88
N SER A 277 4.31 -22.80 -16.67
CA SER A 277 3.86 -22.69 -18.06
C SER A 277 4.60 -23.67 -18.98
N GLU A 278 5.91 -23.88 -18.73
CA GLU A 278 6.75 -24.84 -19.42
C GLU A 278 6.40 -26.28 -19.04
N THR A 279 6.16 -26.55 -17.75
CA THR A 279 5.88 -27.91 -17.27
C THR A 279 4.46 -28.38 -17.59
N ARG A 280 3.50 -27.48 -17.85
CA ARG A 280 2.17 -27.87 -18.40
C ARG A 280 2.24 -28.45 -19.81
N GLN A 281 3.34 -28.26 -20.55
CA GLN A 281 3.55 -28.89 -21.86
C GLN A 281 4.14 -30.31 -21.75
N ALA A 282 4.47 -30.80 -20.54
CA ALA A 282 4.99 -32.15 -20.30
C ALA A 282 4.38 -32.77 -19.01
N GLU A 283 3.41 -33.68 -19.12
CA GLU A 283 2.83 -34.39 -17.96
C GLU A 283 3.72 -35.56 -17.45
N PRO A 284 3.50 -36.12 -16.22
CA PRO A 284 2.90 -35.56 -14.99
C PRO A 284 3.86 -35.66 -13.75
N TYR A 285 3.55 -34.89 -12.70
CA TYR A 285 4.22 -34.67 -11.38
C TYR A 285 4.98 -35.87 -10.74
N PRO A 286 6.12 -35.65 -10.01
CA PRO A 286 6.22 -34.79 -8.81
C PRO A 286 7.56 -34.00 -8.65
N SER A 287 7.92 -33.12 -9.58
CA SER A 287 9.21 -32.37 -9.53
C SER A 287 9.16 -30.97 -8.88
N TYR A 288 7.97 -30.44 -8.60
CA TYR A 288 7.78 -29.02 -8.25
C TYR A 288 8.23 -28.65 -6.82
N VAL A 289 8.15 -29.58 -5.87
CA VAL A 289 8.59 -29.33 -4.47
C VAL A 289 10.11 -29.26 -4.39
N GLN A 290 10.82 -30.10 -5.16
CA GLN A 290 12.28 -30.13 -5.12
C GLN A 290 12.87 -28.89 -5.82
N LYS A 291 12.34 -28.53 -6.99
CA LYS A 291 12.78 -27.32 -7.71
C LYS A 291 12.48 -26.02 -6.96
N SER A 292 11.35 -25.92 -6.25
CA SER A 292 11.05 -24.72 -5.46
C SER A 292 12.00 -24.56 -4.26
N ILE A 293 12.46 -25.68 -3.67
CA ILE A 293 13.52 -25.67 -2.66
C ILE A 293 14.84 -25.15 -3.27
N ASP A 294 15.22 -25.66 -4.44
CA ASP A 294 16.47 -25.27 -5.12
C ASP A 294 16.48 -23.79 -5.54
N LEU A 295 15.36 -23.27 -6.08
CA LEU A 295 15.24 -21.85 -6.46
C LEU A 295 15.28 -20.92 -5.24
N THR A 296 14.67 -21.33 -4.13
CA THR A 296 14.71 -20.58 -2.87
C THR A 296 16.14 -20.52 -2.32
N GLN A 297 16.94 -21.57 -2.52
CA GLN A 297 18.36 -21.56 -2.16
C GLN A 297 19.20 -20.68 -3.07
N GLN A 298 18.88 -20.59 -4.37
CA GLN A 298 19.60 -19.74 -5.31
C GLN A 298 19.38 -18.25 -5.04
N ILE A 299 18.13 -17.83 -4.82
CA ILE A 299 17.80 -16.43 -4.48
C ILE A 299 18.41 -16.01 -3.13
N ARG A 300 18.58 -16.96 -2.20
CA ARG A 300 19.28 -16.71 -0.94
C ARG A 300 20.76 -16.35 -1.15
N GLY A 301 21.42 -16.89 -2.17
CA GLY A 301 22.79 -16.50 -2.54
C GLY A 301 22.88 -15.03 -2.93
N ASP A 302 21.95 -14.58 -3.77
CA ASP A 302 21.98 -13.23 -4.33
C ASP A 302 21.53 -12.14 -3.33
N ILE A 303 20.62 -12.46 -2.40
CA ILE A 303 20.10 -11.49 -1.41
C ILE A 303 21.06 -11.32 -0.22
N PHE A 304 21.78 -12.37 0.21
CA PHE A 304 22.58 -12.33 1.45
C PHE A 304 24.07 -12.05 1.25
N GLU A 305 24.64 -12.18 0.05
CA GLU A 305 26.03 -11.77 -0.22
C GLU A 305 26.24 -10.24 -0.22
N GLN A 306 25.17 -9.43 -0.22
CA GLN A 306 25.27 -7.97 -0.18
C GLN A 306 25.25 -7.34 1.22
N ARG A 307 25.18 -8.13 2.31
CA ARG A 307 25.31 -7.61 3.68
C ARG A 307 26.67 -7.95 4.27
N THR A 308 27.57 -6.96 4.21
CA THR A 308 28.83 -6.96 4.96
C THR A 308 28.54 -7.07 6.46
N PRO A 309 29.28 -7.89 7.23
CA PRO A 309 29.10 -7.97 8.67
C PRO A 309 29.64 -6.69 9.32
N PHE A 310 28.78 -5.92 9.99
CA PHE A 310 29.25 -4.89 10.92
C PHE A 310 29.68 -5.57 12.22
N ILE A 311 30.96 -5.38 12.54
CA ILE A 311 31.64 -5.67 13.80
C ILE A 311 31.08 -4.75 14.90
#